data_AF-A0A2V8MII6-F1
#
_entry.id   AF-A0A2V8MII6-F1
#
_cell.length_a   1.000
_cell.length_b   1.000
_cell.length_c   1.000
_cell.angle_alpha   90.00
_cell.angle_beta   90.00
_cell.angle_gamma   90.00
#
_symmetry.space_group_name_H-M   'P 1'
#
loop_
_entity.id
_entity.type
_entity.pdbx_description
1 polymer ?
#
loop_
_entity_poly.entity_id
_entity_poly.type
_entity_poly.pdbx_seq_one_letter_code
_entity_poly.pdbx_strand_id
1 'polypeptide(L)'
;ARMEQHRSKPSCNQCHGVIDPIGLALENYDAIGRWRDVDAQAEAPINANTVLPNGRTVDGPAQLRKGLFKDTAQFPQALTAKLMMYALGRELEYFDMPQVRAIVRRAAKDDYRLSAIVSGIVTSDAFRMQAAK
;
A
#
# COMPACT_ATOMS: atom_id res chain seq x y z
N ALA A 1 20.98 5.07 -12.81
CA ALA A 1 20.02 4.23 -12.07
C ALA A 1 20.71 2.98 -11.49
N ARG A 2 21.25 3.08 -10.27
CA ARG A 2 21.92 1.96 -9.58
C ARG A 2 20.94 0.82 -9.21
N MET A 3 19.66 1.15 -9.03
CA MET A 3 18.58 0.19 -8.78
C MET A 3 18.17 -0.59 -10.03
N GLU A 4 18.13 0.03 -11.22
CA GLU A 4 17.86 -0.66 -12.49
C GLU A 4 18.88 -1.77 -12.76
N GLN A 5 20.17 -1.49 -12.52
CA GLN A 5 21.23 -2.48 -12.65
C GLN A 5 21.07 -3.63 -11.63
N HIS A 6 20.63 -3.36 -10.40
CA HIS A 6 20.32 -4.40 -9.43
C HIS A 6 19.14 -5.28 -9.87
N ARG A 7 18.12 -4.70 -10.50
CA ARG A 7 16.95 -5.43 -11.01
C ARG A 7 17.25 -6.33 -12.22
N SER A 8 18.38 -6.12 -12.91
CA SER A 8 18.79 -7.01 -14.01
C SER A 8 19.15 -8.44 -13.55
N LYS A 9 19.45 -8.62 -12.24
CA LYS A 9 19.75 -9.94 -11.68
C LYS A 9 18.45 -10.66 -11.29
N PRO A 10 18.19 -11.89 -11.78
CA PRO A 10 16.96 -12.62 -11.47
C PRO A 10 16.66 -12.78 -9.98
N SER A 11 17.70 -13.02 -9.16
CA SER A 11 17.57 -13.16 -7.71
C SER A 11 17.12 -11.88 -7.01
N CYS A 12 17.61 -10.71 -7.46
CA CYS A 12 17.22 -9.42 -6.90
C CYS A 12 15.82 -9.01 -7.39
N ASN A 13 15.50 -9.30 -8.65
CA ASN A 13 14.24 -8.89 -9.27
C ASN A 13 13.00 -9.57 -8.65
N GLN A 14 13.16 -10.73 -7.99
CA GLN A 14 12.06 -11.39 -7.28
C GLN A 14 11.39 -10.49 -6.23
N CYS A 15 12.19 -9.70 -5.50
CA CYS A 15 11.68 -8.75 -4.52
C CYS A 15 11.64 -7.31 -5.09
N HIS A 16 12.72 -6.88 -5.72
CA HIS A 16 12.87 -5.50 -6.18
C HIS A 16 12.01 -5.15 -7.41
N GLY A 17 11.58 -6.15 -8.19
CA GLY A 17 10.59 -5.93 -9.24
C GLY A 17 9.22 -5.49 -8.71
N VAL A 18 8.94 -5.78 -7.43
CA VAL A 18 7.69 -5.41 -6.76
C VAL A 18 7.83 -4.14 -5.93
N ILE A 19 8.94 -4.01 -5.20
CA ILE A 19 9.14 -2.93 -4.20
C ILE A 19 9.59 -1.64 -4.87
N ASP A 20 10.63 -1.69 -5.71
CA ASP A 20 11.30 -0.50 -6.23
C ASP A 20 10.40 0.41 -7.07
N PRO A 21 9.48 -0.08 -7.92
CA PRO A 21 8.65 0.80 -8.72
C PRO A 21 7.84 1.81 -7.90
N ILE A 22 7.33 1.41 -6.73
CA ILE A 22 6.59 2.32 -5.86
C ILE A 22 7.54 3.36 -5.26
N GLY A 23 8.74 2.93 -4.83
CA GLY A 23 9.77 3.84 -4.29
C GLY A 23 10.28 4.85 -5.32
N LEU A 24 10.58 4.39 -6.54
CA LEU A 24 11.03 5.24 -7.66
C LEU A 24 9.99 6.30 -8.02
N ALA A 25 8.71 5.95 -8.03
CA ALA A 25 7.64 6.91 -8.25
C ALA A 25 7.51 7.95 -7.11
N LEU A 26 8.17 7.73 -5.98
CA LEU A 26 8.23 8.64 -4.83
C LEU A 26 9.60 9.32 -4.68
N GLU A 27 10.55 9.12 -5.60
CA GLU A 27 11.94 9.57 -5.46
C GLU A 27 12.08 11.10 -5.27
N ASN A 28 11.11 11.89 -5.74
CA ASN A 28 11.09 13.33 -5.50
C ASN A 28 10.96 13.69 -4.00
N TYR A 29 10.54 12.77 -3.14
CA TYR A 29 10.51 12.99 -1.69
C TYR A 29 11.80 12.48 -1.05
N ASP A 30 12.42 13.30 -0.20
CA ASP A 30 13.48 12.83 0.68
C ASP A 30 12.91 12.09 1.91
N ALA A 31 13.81 11.65 2.80
CA ALA A 31 13.46 10.88 4.00
C ALA A 31 12.53 11.62 4.98
N ILE A 32 12.44 12.95 4.91
CA ILE A 32 11.54 13.76 5.74
C ILE A 32 10.30 14.24 4.97
N GLY A 33 10.14 13.83 3.71
CA GLY A 33 9.00 14.18 2.85
C GLY A 33 9.11 15.54 2.17
N ARG A 34 10.30 16.14 2.11
CA ARG A 34 10.54 17.37 1.33
C ARG A 34 10.70 17.03 -0.15
N TRP A 35 10.10 17.87 -1.01
CA TRP A 35 10.23 17.75 -2.45
C TRP A 35 11.63 18.14 -2.96
N ARG A 36 12.11 17.41 -3.95
CA ARG A 36 13.38 17.60 -4.66
C ARG A 36 13.17 17.39 -6.16
N ASP A 37 13.82 18.21 -6.97
CA ASP A 37 13.85 18.07 -8.42
C ASP A 37 15.18 17.46 -8.92
N VAL A 38 16.22 17.49 -8.08
CA VAL A 38 17.58 17.05 -8.42
C VAL A 38 18.06 16.02 -7.40
N ASP A 39 18.67 14.95 -7.92
CA ASP A 39 19.40 13.98 -7.12
C ASP A 39 20.78 14.58 -6.79
N ALA A 40 21.06 14.76 -5.50
CA ALA A 40 22.28 15.42 -5.05
C ALA A 40 23.54 14.56 -5.28
N GLN A 41 23.41 13.25 -5.36
CA GLN A 41 24.52 12.31 -5.58
C GLN A 41 24.80 12.13 -7.07
N ALA A 42 23.78 12.17 -7.90
CA ALA A 42 23.91 12.04 -9.35
C ALA A 42 24.08 13.39 -10.08
N GLU A 43 23.87 14.51 -9.38
CA GLU A 43 23.88 15.88 -9.93
C GLU A 43 22.98 16.02 -11.17
N ALA A 44 21.84 15.33 -11.16
CA ALA A 44 20.94 15.22 -12.31
C ALA A 44 19.47 15.35 -11.90
N PRO A 45 18.57 15.75 -12.83
CA PRO A 45 17.13 15.76 -12.57
C PRO A 45 16.64 14.37 -12.12
N ILE A 46 15.76 14.35 -11.13
CA ILE A 46 15.13 13.12 -10.66
C ILE A 46 14.20 12.58 -11.75
N ASN A 47 14.41 11.32 -12.10
CA ASN A 47 13.51 10.57 -12.98
C ASN A 47 12.66 9.61 -12.14
N ALA A 48 11.39 9.98 -11.93
CA ALA A 48 10.43 9.18 -11.18
C ALA A 48 9.57 8.26 -12.07
N ASN A 49 9.93 8.10 -13.35
CA ASN A 49 9.25 7.21 -14.28
C ASN A 49 9.59 5.74 -13.98
N THR A 50 8.56 4.90 -13.90
CA THR A 50 8.71 3.47 -13.61
C THR A 50 7.49 2.66 -14.06
N VAL A 51 7.63 1.34 -14.07
CA VAL A 51 6.57 0.39 -14.41
C VAL A 51 6.21 -0.41 -13.17
N LEU A 52 4.97 -0.26 -12.71
CA LEU A 52 4.42 -0.98 -11.56
C LEU A 52 4.30 -2.48 -11.87
N PRO A 53 4.17 -3.36 -10.84
CA PRO A 53 4.08 -4.81 -11.04
C PRO A 53 2.89 -5.28 -11.86
N ASN A 54 1.85 -4.44 -11.98
CA ASN A 54 0.70 -4.67 -12.84
C ASN A 54 0.89 -4.17 -14.28
N GLY A 55 2.12 -3.81 -14.67
CA GLY A 55 2.49 -3.34 -16.00
C GLY A 55 2.19 -1.87 -16.28
N ARG A 56 1.67 -1.11 -15.31
CA ARG A 56 1.32 0.30 -15.53
C ARG A 56 2.55 1.19 -15.39
N THR A 57 2.79 2.01 -16.40
CA THR A 57 3.75 3.11 -16.31
C THR A 57 3.18 4.23 -15.45
N VAL A 58 4.00 4.74 -14.54
CA VAL A 58 3.71 5.93 -13.72
C VAL A 58 4.93 6.83 -13.69
N ASP A 59 4.69 8.13 -13.73
CA ASP A 59 5.72 9.15 -13.55
C ASP A 59 5.36 10.01 -12.34
N GLY A 60 6.05 9.75 -11.24
CA GLY A 60 5.93 10.50 -9.99
C GLY A 60 4.68 10.19 -9.14
N PRO A 61 4.57 10.88 -7.99
CA PRO A 61 3.60 10.56 -6.94
C PRO A 61 2.15 10.81 -7.36
N ALA A 62 1.91 11.82 -8.21
CA ALA A 62 0.57 12.13 -8.69
C ALA A 62 -0.01 11.02 -9.57
N GLN A 63 0.81 10.45 -10.46
CA GLN A 63 0.42 9.33 -11.30
C GLN A 63 0.34 8.02 -10.52
N LEU A 64 1.26 7.80 -9.56
CA LEU A 64 1.17 6.67 -8.63
C LEU A 64 -0.14 6.70 -7.85
N ARG A 65 -0.53 7.87 -7.32
CA ARG A 65 -1.81 8.05 -6.62
C ARG A 65 -2.99 7.69 -7.52
N LYS A 66 -3.07 8.26 -8.72
CA LYS A 66 -4.09 7.88 -9.73
C LYS A 66 -4.05 6.39 -10.06
N GLY A 67 -2.84 5.82 -10.05
CA GLY A 67 -2.50 4.40 -10.00
C GLY A 67 -3.40 3.63 -9.05
N LEU A 68 -3.16 3.88 -7.77
CA LEU A 68 -3.78 3.19 -6.64
C LEU A 68 -5.29 3.40 -6.59
N PHE A 69 -5.80 4.57 -7.00
CA PHE A 69 -7.25 4.84 -7.00
C PHE A 69 -8.06 4.10 -8.07
N LYS A 70 -7.41 3.41 -9.04
CA LYS A 70 -8.15 2.61 -10.05
C LYS A 70 -8.84 1.38 -9.44
N ASP A 71 -8.26 0.80 -8.38
CA ASP A 71 -8.90 -0.23 -7.56
C ASP A 71 -9.25 0.39 -6.21
N THR A 72 -10.42 1.01 -6.15
CA THR A 72 -10.88 1.76 -4.97
C THR A 72 -11.03 0.90 -3.72
N ALA A 73 -11.12 -0.43 -3.86
CA ALA A 73 -11.25 -1.35 -2.74
C ALA A 73 -9.89 -1.80 -2.17
N GLN A 74 -8.80 -1.72 -2.95
CA GLN A 74 -7.48 -2.18 -2.52
C GLN A 74 -6.96 -1.40 -1.31
N PHE A 75 -7.05 -0.07 -1.33
CA PHE A 75 -6.61 0.77 -0.22
C PHE A 75 -7.45 0.54 1.06
N PRO A 76 -8.80 0.60 1.02
CA PRO A 76 -9.64 0.26 2.17
C PRO A 76 -9.39 -1.14 2.70
N GLN A 77 -9.11 -2.13 1.85
CA GLN A 77 -8.78 -3.48 2.30
C GLN A 77 -7.46 -3.55 3.05
N ALA A 78 -6.41 -2.92 2.54
CA ALA A 78 -5.13 -2.85 3.23
C ALA A 78 -5.25 -2.10 4.58
N LEU A 79 -5.96 -0.96 4.58
CA LEU A 79 -6.22 -0.19 5.79
C LEU A 79 -7.03 -1.00 6.82
N THR A 80 -8.13 -1.64 6.38
CA THR A 80 -8.97 -2.48 7.26
C THR A 80 -8.17 -3.62 7.85
N ALA A 81 -7.31 -4.28 7.08
CA ALA A 81 -6.45 -5.35 7.58
C ALA A 81 -5.52 -4.84 8.68
N LYS A 82 -4.82 -3.72 8.47
CA LYS A 82 -3.90 -3.15 9.47
C LYS A 82 -4.63 -2.63 10.72
N LEU A 83 -5.79 -2.00 10.56
CA LEU A 83 -6.62 -1.58 11.70
C LEU A 83 -7.16 -2.77 12.48
N MET A 84 -7.54 -3.85 11.80
CA MET A 84 -8.00 -5.07 12.44
C MET A 84 -6.86 -5.75 13.22
N MET A 85 -5.63 -5.80 12.69
CA MET A 85 -4.46 -6.29 13.46
C MET A 85 -4.29 -5.50 14.76
N TYR A 86 -4.34 -4.17 14.66
CA TYR A 86 -4.24 -3.30 15.83
C TYR A 86 -5.37 -3.56 16.84
N ALA A 87 -6.62 -3.65 16.36
CA ALA A 87 -7.78 -3.88 17.21
C ALA A 87 -7.77 -5.26 17.89
N LEU A 88 -7.24 -6.28 17.22
CA LEU A 88 -7.16 -7.64 17.75
C LEU A 88 -5.91 -7.87 18.62
N GLY A 89 -4.90 -7.00 18.54
CA GLY A 89 -3.63 -7.18 19.23
C GLY A 89 -2.81 -8.37 18.73
N ARG A 90 -3.04 -8.82 17.49
CA ARG A 90 -2.32 -9.92 16.83
C ARG A 90 -2.27 -9.71 15.32
N GLU A 91 -1.39 -10.46 14.64
CA GLU A 91 -1.44 -10.54 13.19
C GLU A 91 -2.75 -11.19 12.71
N LEU A 92 -3.16 -10.86 11.48
CA LEU A 92 -4.28 -11.54 10.86
C LEU A 92 -3.85 -12.89 10.32
N GLU A 93 -4.70 -13.86 10.53
CA GLU A 93 -4.59 -15.19 9.97
C GLU A 93 -5.44 -15.30 8.71
N TYR A 94 -5.24 -16.37 7.94
CA TYR A 94 -5.99 -16.61 6.70
C TYR A 94 -7.52 -16.59 6.92
N PHE A 95 -7.98 -17.01 8.10
CA PHE A 95 -9.39 -17.06 8.47
C PHE A 95 -10.00 -15.69 8.84
N ASP A 96 -9.20 -14.65 9.08
CA ASP A 96 -9.69 -13.29 9.34
C ASP A 96 -10.03 -12.55 8.03
N MET A 97 -9.37 -12.91 6.93
CA MET A 97 -9.51 -12.23 5.64
C MET A 97 -10.94 -12.22 5.07
N PRO A 98 -11.79 -13.26 5.24
CA PRO A 98 -13.21 -13.16 4.93
C PRO A 98 -13.93 -12.01 5.66
N GLN A 99 -13.61 -11.76 6.93
CA GLN A 99 -14.19 -10.65 7.70
C GLN A 99 -13.68 -9.30 7.22
N VAL A 100 -12.37 -9.17 6.95
CA VAL A 100 -11.80 -7.96 6.33
C VAL A 100 -12.55 -7.60 5.04
N ARG A 101 -12.71 -8.56 4.12
CA ARG A 101 -13.43 -8.34 2.87
C ARG A 101 -14.90 -8.00 3.09
N ALA A 102 -15.55 -8.60 4.09
CA ALA A 102 -16.94 -8.29 4.44
C ALA A 102 -17.10 -6.88 5.04
N ILE A 103 -16.14 -6.40 5.82
CA ILE A 103 -16.11 -5.02 6.35
C ILE A 103 -15.94 -4.04 5.20
N VAL A 104 -14.97 -4.26 4.32
CA VAL A 104 -14.71 -3.39 3.15
C VAL A 104 -15.93 -3.30 2.23
N ARG A 105 -16.59 -4.43 1.93
CA ARG A 105 -17.83 -4.44 1.12
C ARG A 105 -18.98 -3.69 1.78
N ARG A 106 -19.08 -3.72 3.12
CA ARG A 106 -20.10 -2.96 3.85
C ARG A 106 -19.78 -1.47 3.85
N ALA A 107 -18.53 -1.10 4.16
CA ALA A 107 -18.07 0.27 4.17
C ALA A 107 -18.15 0.95 2.79
N ALA A 108 -18.14 0.19 1.70
CA ALA A 108 -18.37 0.72 0.35
C ALA A 108 -19.74 1.43 0.19
N LYS A 109 -20.75 1.08 1.00
CA LYS A 109 -22.05 1.76 1.02
C LYS A 109 -21.99 3.15 1.67
N ASP A 110 -20.94 3.40 2.44
CA ASP A 110 -20.68 4.63 3.19
C ASP A 110 -19.41 5.32 2.67
N ASP A 111 -19.11 5.20 1.37
CA ASP A 111 -17.94 5.78 0.71
C ASP A 111 -16.59 5.46 1.39
N TYR A 112 -16.48 4.24 1.94
CA TYR A 112 -15.31 3.78 2.69
C TYR A 112 -14.92 4.69 3.87
N ARG A 113 -15.90 5.39 4.47
CA ARG A 113 -15.69 6.20 5.67
C ARG A 113 -14.95 5.41 6.74
N LEU A 114 -13.95 6.05 7.35
CA LEU A 114 -13.17 5.45 8.44
C LEU A 114 -14.07 4.95 9.57
N SER A 115 -15.13 5.70 9.92
CA SER A 115 -16.11 5.29 10.92
C SER A 115 -16.84 3.99 10.56
N ALA A 116 -17.18 3.77 9.29
CA ALA A 116 -17.81 2.53 8.82
C ALA A 116 -16.83 1.34 8.91
N ILE A 117 -15.55 1.55 8.60
CA ILE A 117 -14.50 0.54 8.76
C ILE A 117 -14.32 0.18 10.24
N VAL A 118 -14.15 1.17 11.11
CA VAL A 118 -13.97 0.99 12.56
C VAL A 118 -15.19 0.28 13.16
N SER A 119 -16.41 0.73 12.83
CA SER A 119 -17.64 0.06 13.25
C SER A 119 -17.71 -1.38 12.76
N GLY A 120 -17.32 -1.64 11.51
CA GLY A 120 -17.26 -2.98 10.95
C GLY A 120 -16.30 -3.91 11.69
N ILE A 121 -15.16 -3.39 12.15
CA ILE A 121 -14.18 -4.12 12.97
C ILE A 121 -14.74 -4.44 14.35
N VAL A 122 -15.21 -3.45 15.11
CA VAL A 122 -15.65 -3.67 16.51
C VAL A 122 -16.92 -4.52 16.63
N THR A 123 -17.70 -4.60 15.54
CA THR A 123 -18.88 -5.48 15.44
C THR A 123 -18.58 -6.86 14.86
N SER A 124 -17.36 -7.12 14.41
CA SER A 124 -16.98 -8.41 13.82
C SER A 124 -16.87 -9.53 14.86
N ASP A 125 -17.03 -10.78 14.44
CA ASP A 125 -16.87 -11.90 15.38
C ASP A 125 -15.41 -12.07 15.80
N ALA A 126 -14.43 -11.75 14.96
CA ALA A 126 -13.02 -11.82 15.37
C ALA A 126 -12.72 -10.87 16.52
N PHE A 127 -13.38 -9.70 16.57
CA PHE A 127 -13.23 -8.77 17.69
C PHE A 127 -14.06 -9.17 18.91
N ARG A 128 -15.33 -9.55 18.72
CA ARG A 128 -16.26 -9.81 19.83
C ARG A 128 -16.09 -11.17 20.50
N MET A 129 -15.57 -12.16 19.77
CA MET A 129 -15.42 -13.55 20.23
C MET A 129 -13.95 -13.91 20.47
N GLN A 130 -13.11 -12.92 20.79
CA GLN A 130 -11.77 -13.23 21.29
C GLN A 130 -11.91 -14.06 22.56
N ALA A 131 -11.28 -15.23 22.60
CA ALA A 131 -11.19 -16.00 23.83
C ALA A 131 -10.59 -15.09 24.92
N ALA A 132 -11.23 -15.05 26.10
CA ALA A 132 -10.66 -14.36 27.24
C ALA A 132 -9.26 -14.92 27.49
N LYS A 133 -8.27 -14.03 27.63
CA LYS A 133 -6.91 -14.42 28.01
C LYS A 133 -6.88 -15.03 29.40
#